data_AF-A0A9P7UN15-F1
#
_entry.id   AF-A0A9P7UN15-F1
#
_cell.length_a   1.000
_cell.length_b   1.000
_cell.length_c   1.000
_cell.angle_alpha   90.00
_cell.angle_beta   90.00
_cell.angle_gamma   90.00
#
_symmetry.space_group_name_H-M   'P 1'
#
loop_
_entity.id
_entity.type
_entity.pdbx_description
1 polymer ?
#
loop_
_entity_poly.entity_id
_entity_poly.type
_entity_poly.pdbx_seq_one_letter_code
_entity_poly.pdbx_strand_id
1 'polypeptide(L)'
;MTRLGIDTAAVVASRRAAVKQDRMSIATRTVPHEHSPSSHAQTIDGPMSDVENFTNSPVTGFSHGLQRFTSNTSERPLSRVAEEGGERELENREADEISLGSDSELEEELEEEGLYAGSYSRLVALYSLAPITFLILFVVFALVPSLVQHDDWKGKYPYTPYLPFPIAELLVSGGAWSISYTVNDFIFRISVWICNSIHTFLFYCTNPPQHILPPLSVTPPILVSGLAYATLSIFLRLSTIPILLIPQGSLASSPTWHEPVFGRVWWAGLGWAVFEALAGIKQGYQGISLYRDVLIDISKLKKELEGSSLRNGPGIRGNDGSNTDFTNGGAENSDTANHTSRSSSLSTPMASPTFVRESQNHQESSGQAPSARDCLPRVTSNPERQPLLSGTVPSRSRESIGNPYLGSTPFAESMETEVERDLDQLIAIKKRDDLERVYGIPFIRIPAFISCLQRVNSLLLSMGYTLVLSAVYILSVSNGRVRGPLSPYPSPPSSPWFPSFSLSASSVPSSSSIPSVDYLKFVVPVLIILQFLIYVLHSEVALPRLGVHTVVYVGLLVSLGLFFVGLGLWDAVS
;
A
#
# COMPACT_ATOMS: atom_id res chain seq x y z
N MET A 1 -14.65 -19.32 17.19
CA MET A 1 -13.35 -19.10 16.52
C MET A 1 -12.19 -19.88 17.14
N THR A 2 -12.16 -20.18 18.43
CA THR A 2 -11.12 -21.00 19.10
C THR A 2 -11.20 -22.52 18.91
N ARG A 3 -12.31 -23.06 18.35
CA ARG A 3 -12.44 -24.51 18.07
C ARG A 3 -11.97 -24.92 16.66
N LEU A 4 -11.88 -23.99 15.70
CA LEU A 4 -11.46 -24.32 14.33
C LEU A 4 -9.95 -24.52 14.18
N GLY A 5 -9.12 -23.93 15.04
CA GLY A 5 -7.65 -24.08 15.01
C GLY A 5 -7.13 -25.42 15.55
N ILE A 6 -7.89 -26.06 16.44
CA ILE A 6 -7.49 -27.34 17.06
C ILE A 6 -7.67 -28.50 16.06
N ASP A 7 -8.72 -28.44 15.23
CA ASP A 7 -8.98 -29.47 14.21
C ASP A 7 -8.01 -29.36 13.02
N THR A 8 -7.47 -28.17 12.72
CA THR A 8 -6.47 -27.99 11.65
C THR A 8 -5.11 -28.57 12.04
N ALA A 9 -4.65 -28.35 13.28
CA ALA A 9 -3.39 -28.92 13.77
C ALA A 9 -3.41 -30.47 13.83
N ALA A 10 -4.55 -31.06 14.19
CA ALA A 10 -4.73 -32.52 14.20
C ALA A 10 -4.75 -33.14 12.80
N VAL A 11 -5.33 -32.43 11.81
CA VAL A 11 -5.33 -32.86 10.40
C VAL A 11 -3.93 -32.75 9.78
N VAL A 12 -3.17 -31.71 10.13
CA VAL A 12 -1.76 -31.54 9.70
C VAL A 12 -0.86 -32.63 10.29
N ALA A 13 -1.02 -32.97 11.57
CA ALA A 13 -0.29 -34.08 12.21
C ALA A 13 -0.61 -35.45 11.57
N SER A 14 -1.87 -35.69 11.21
CA SER A 14 -2.31 -36.92 10.51
C SER A 14 -1.77 -37.01 9.08
N ARG A 15 -1.69 -35.88 8.36
CA ARG A 15 -1.07 -35.80 7.02
C ARG A 15 0.44 -36.00 7.06
N ARG A 16 1.15 -35.46 8.06
CA ARG A 16 2.59 -35.73 8.28
C ARG A 16 2.89 -37.22 8.49
N ALA A 17 2.01 -37.97 9.15
CA ALA A 17 2.17 -39.42 9.31
C ALA A 17 1.98 -40.17 7.98
N ALA A 18 1.01 -39.78 7.16
CA ALA A 18 0.72 -40.42 5.87
C ALA A 18 1.82 -40.16 4.81
N VAL A 19 2.34 -38.93 4.74
CA VAL A 19 3.40 -38.57 3.78
C VAL A 19 4.75 -39.21 4.15
N LYS A 20 5.04 -39.38 5.45
CA LYS A 20 6.25 -40.09 5.91
C LYS A 20 6.19 -41.58 5.60
N GLN A 21 5.00 -42.18 5.57
CA GLN A 21 4.78 -43.57 5.21
C GLN A 21 4.89 -43.82 3.69
N ASP A 22 4.50 -42.83 2.88
CA ASP A 22 4.62 -42.92 1.41
C ASP A 22 6.06 -42.66 0.92
N ARG A 23 6.81 -41.78 1.60
CA ARG A 23 8.26 -41.61 1.33
C ARG A 23 9.10 -42.84 1.68
N MET A 24 8.68 -43.67 2.63
CA MET A 24 9.36 -44.95 2.92
C MET A 24 9.05 -46.05 1.90
N SER A 25 7.92 -45.98 1.17
CA SER A 25 7.54 -46.99 0.18
C SER A 25 8.28 -46.84 -1.15
N ILE A 26 8.69 -45.61 -1.49
CA ILE A 26 9.33 -45.27 -2.78
C ILE A 26 10.84 -45.59 -2.81
N ALA A 27 11.48 -45.82 -1.66
CA ALA A 27 12.92 -46.07 -1.56
C ALA A 27 13.39 -47.48 -2.02
N THR A 28 12.50 -48.33 -2.53
CA THR A 28 12.84 -49.76 -2.83
C THR A 28 12.59 -50.20 -4.27
N ARG A 29 12.65 -49.30 -5.27
CA ARG A 29 12.44 -49.68 -6.68
C ARG A 29 13.61 -49.27 -7.58
N THR A 30 14.66 -50.07 -7.58
CA THR A 30 15.69 -50.12 -8.62
C THR A 30 15.21 -50.94 -9.81
N VAL A 31 15.10 -50.32 -10.99
CA VAL A 31 14.90 -51.00 -12.30
C VAL A 31 15.75 -50.26 -13.35
N PRO A 32 16.38 -50.96 -14.32
CA PRO A 32 17.54 -50.46 -15.05
C PRO A 32 17.20 -49.75 -16.38
N HIS A 33 18.23 -49.06 -16.87
CA HIS A 33 18.36 -48.35 -18.14
C HIS A 33 18.08 -49.21 -19.39
N GLU A 34 17.38 -48.65 -20.37
CA GLU A 34 17.61 -48.93 -21.80
C GLU A 34 17.29 -47.71 -22.69
N HIS A 35 18.10 -47.54 -23.74
CA HIS A 35 18.13 -46.44 -24.71
C HIS A 35 17.26 -46.71 -25.94
N SER A 36 16.50 -45.72 -26.43
CA SER A 36 16.67 -45.09 -27.77
C SER A 36 15.39 -44.38 -28.28
N PRO A 37 15.53 -43.41 -29.22
CA PRO A 37 14.52 -42.39 -29.50
C PRO A 37 13.74 -42.63 -30.78
N SER A 38 12.46 -42.23 -30.81
CA SER A 38 11.74 -42.02 -32.07
C SER A 38 10.69 -40.92 -31.95
N SER A 39 10.79 -39.98 -32.88
CA SER A 39 9.91 -38.85 -33.15
C SER A 39 8.46 -39.26 -33.45
N HIS A 40 7.50 -38.58 -32.83
CA HIS A 40 6.25 -38.12 -33.46
C HIS A 40 5.47 -37.24 -32.48
N ALA A 41 5.49 -35.93 -32.69
CA ALA A 41 4.61 -34.99 -32.00
C ALA A 41 3.40 -34.72 -32.91
N GLN A 42 2.24 -35.22 -32.50
CA GLN A 42 0.94 -34.95 -33.09
C GLN A 42 0.22 -33.97 -32.15
N THR A 43 0.18 -32.69 -32.52
CA THR A 43 -0.52 -31.65 -31.77
C THR A 43 -1.99 -31.67 -32.14
N ILE A 44 -2.84 -31.99 -31.17
CA ILE A 44 -4.30 -31.88 -31.26
C ILE A 44 -4.67 -30.52 -30.68
N ASP A 45 -5.03 -29.57 -31.55
CA ASP A 45 -5.59 -28.27 -31.16
C ASP A 45 -7.11 -28.37 -31.03
N GLY A 46 -7.62 -28.05 -29.84
CA GLY A 46 -9.04 -27.79 -29.59
C GLY A 46 -9.23 -26.32 -29.23
N PRO A 47 -10.20 -25.60 -29.83
CA PRO A 47 -10.42 -24.19 -29.57
C PRO A 47 -11.22 -24.02 -28.27
N MET A 48 -10.64 -23.31 -27.30
CA MET A 48 -11.31 -22.85 -26.10
C MET A 48 -11.46 -21.34 -26.20
N SER A 49 -12.58 -20.91 -26.76
CA SER A 49 -13.04 -19.52 -26.72
C SER A 49 -13.90 -19.29 -25.48
N ASP A 50 -13.97 -18.02 -25.08
CA ASP A 50 -14.88 -17.43 -24.09
C ASP A 50 -14.26 -17.20 -22.71
N VAL A 51 -13.54 -16.08 -22.59
CA VAL A 51 -13.37 -15.37 -21.32
C VAL A 51 -13.78 -13.91 -21.54
N GLU A 52 -14.96 -13.58 -21.04
CA GLU A 52 -15.53 -12.25 -21.05
C GLU A 52 -14.86 -11.31 -20.03
N ASN A 53 -14.90 -10.03 -20.40
CA ASN A 53 -14.35 -8.87 -19.70
C ASN A 53 -14.90 -8.69 -18.27
N PHE A 54 -14.01 -8.72 -17.27
CA PHE A 54 -14.24 -8.08 -15.97
C PHE A 54 -13.35 -6.85 -15.82
N THR A 55 -13.94 -5.69 -16.05
CA THR A 55 -13.38 -4.38 -15.73
C THR A 55 -13.68 -4.03 -14.27
N ASN A 56 -12.67 -4.11 -13.40
CA ASN A 56 -12.73 -3.53 -12.06
C ASN A 56 -11.49 -2.65 -11.81
N SER A 57 -11.74 -1.54 -11.11
CA SER A 57 -10.87 -0.42 -10.72
C SER A 57 -9.38 -0.76 -10.46
N PRO A 58 -8.40 0.07 -10.87
CA PRO A 58 -7.00 -0.18 -10.60
C PRO A 58 -6.65 0.35 -9.21
N VAL A 59 -6.80 -0.55 -8.24
CA VAL A 59 -5.78 -0.68 -7.20
C VAL A 59 -4.91 -1.83 -7.67
N THR A 60 -3.70 -1.53 -8.15
CA THR A 60 -2.58 -2.46 -8.42
C THR A 60 -3.00 -3.89 -8.76
N GLY A 61 -3.16 -4.20 -10.05
CA GLY A 61 -3.47 -5.56 -10.48
C GLY A 61 -3.24 -5.73 -11.98
N PHE A 62 -2.05 -6.19 -12.37
CA PHE A 62 -1.84 -6.85 -13.65
C PHE A 62 -0.97 -8.10 -13.50
N SER A 63 -1.66 -9.22 -13.55
CA SER A 63 -1.16 -10.59 -13.58
C SER A 63 -0.74 -11.00 -14.99
N HIS A 64 0.50 -11.47 -15.21
CA HIS A 64 0.84 -12.47 -16.25
C HIS A 64 2.23 -13.09 -16.04
N GLY A 65 2.29 -14.40 -15.76
CA GLY A 65 3.45 -15.17 -15.26
C GLY A 65 4.84 -14.87 -15.83
N LEU A 66 5.79 -14.65 -14.92
CA LEU A 66 7.23 -14.76 -15.16
C LEU A 66 7.79 -15.75 -14.14
N GLN A 67 8.40 -16.82 -14.64
CA GLN A 67 8.98 -17.93 -13.88
C GLN A 67 9.96 -17.41 -12.81
N ARG A 68 9.70 -17.83 -11.57
CA ARG A 68 10.54 -17.60 -10.38
C ARG A 68 11.88 -18.33 -10.55
N PHE A 69 12.96 -17.58 -10.75
CA PHE A 69 14.32 -18.12 -10.57
C PHE A 69 14.73 -17.85 -9.12
N THR A 70 14.62 -18.86 -8.26
CA THR A 70 15.22 -18.81 -6.92
C THR A 70 16.72 -19.09 -7.08
N SER A 71 17.55 -18.11 -6.72
CA SER A 71 19.00 -18.29 -6.67
C SER A 71 19.39 -18.74 -5.27
N ASN A 72 19.74 -20.02 -5.14
CA ASN A 72 20.34 -20.59 -3.94
C ASN A 72 21.69 -19.93 -3.69
N THR A 73 21.74 -18.95 -2.78
CA THR A 73 22.98 -18.36 -2.31
C THR A 73 23.45 -19.16 -1.10
N SER A 74 24.39 -20.07 -1.35
CA SER A 74 25.03 -20.90 -0.33
C SER A 74 25.95 -20.03 0.55
N GLU A 75 25.54 -19.77 1.79
CA GLU A 75 26.42 -19.19 2.81
C GLU A 75 27.40 -20.27 3.31
N ARG A 76 28.70 -20.01 3.16
CA ARG A 76 29.77 -20.83 3.71
C ARG A 76 30.11 -20.34 5.12
N PRO A 77 30.01 -21.17 6.17
CA PRO A 77 30.44 -20.78 7.50
C PRO A 77 31.97 -20.73 7.57
N LEU A 78 32.51 -19.57 7.91
CA LEU A 78 33.93 -19.36 8.18
C LEU A 78 34.31 -20.06 9.50
N SER A 79 35.22 -21.02 9.38
CA SER A 79 35.89 -21.76 10.45
C SER A 79 36.46 -20.83 11.53
N ARG A 80 35.99 -21.01 12.77
CA ARG A 80 36.52 -20.33 13.97
C ARG A 80 37.29 -21.33 14.82
N VAL A 81 38.48 -20.92 15.23
CA VAL A 81 39.47 -21.67 16.03
C VAL A 81 38.88 -22.00 17.41
N ALA A 82 39.05 -23.24 17.85
CA ALA A 82 38.59 -23.75 19.13
C ALA A 82 39.46 -23.19 20.28
N GLU A 83 38.85 -22.46 21.20
CA GLU A 83 39.42 -22.23 22.54
C GLU A 83 38.87 -23.30 23.49
N GLU A 84 39.79 -24.00 24.12
CA GLU A 84 39.58 -25.18 24.95
C GLU A 84 39.39 -24.74 26.42
N GLY A 85 38.15 -24.82 26.93
CA GLY A 85 37.87 -24.63 28.36
C GLY A 85 36.45 -24.19 28.69
N GLY A 86 35.49 -25.13 28.75
CA GLY A 86 34.12 -24.81 29.21
C GLY A 86 33.06 -25.90 29.02
N GLU A 87 33.26 -27.12 29.54
CA GLU A 87 32.33 -28.26 29.33
C GLU A 87 30.91 -28.08 29.90
N ARG A 88 30.61 -27.01 30.65
CA ARG A 88 29.24 -26.71 31.16
C ARG A 88 28.47 -25.66 30.35
N GLU A 89 29.09 -24.98 29.40
CA GLU A 89 28.38 -24.08 28.47
C GLU A 89 27.88 -24.81 27.21
N LEU A 90 28.43 -25.99 26.89
CA LEU A 90 28.08 -26.76 25.69
C LEU A 90 26.68 -27.37 25.75
N GLU A 91 26.22 -27.86 26.91
CA GLU A 91 24.89 -28.49 27.02
C GLU A 91 23.74 -27.48 26.89
N ASN A 92 23.90 -26.26 27.39
CA ASN A 92 22.94 -25.17 27.16
C ASN A 92 23.01 -24.66 25.72
N ARG A 93 24.18 -24.69 25.08
CA ARG A 93 24.36 -24.24 23.70
C ARG A 93 23.77 -25.20 22.67
N GLU A 94 23.84 -26.52 22.90
CA GLU A 94 23.20 -27.51 22.05
C GLU A 94 21.66 -27.43 22.13
N ALA A 95 21.10 -27.14 23.31
CA ALA A 95 19.66 -26.93 23.45
C ALA A 95 19.15 -25.71 22.66
N ASP A 96 19.94 -24.62 22.63
CA ASP A 96 19.60 -23.42 21.86
C ASP A 96 19.80 -23.61 20.35
N GLU A 97 20.85 -24.32 19.91
CA GLU A 97 21.08 -24.61 18.49
C GLU A 97 19.99 -25.55 17.90
N ILE A 98 19.50 -26.52 18.67
CA ILE A 98 18.39 -27.39 18.24
C ILE A 98 17.08 -26.60 18.10
N SER A 99 16.83 -25.61 18.96
CA SER A 99 15.61 -24.80 18.88
C SER A 99 15.57 -23.92 17.64
N LEU A 100 16.70 -23.36 17.21
CA LEU A 100 16.74 -22.46 16.04
C LEU A 100 16.50 -23.18 14.71
N GLY A 101 17.00 -24.42 14.57
CA GLY A 101 16.77 -25.23 13.38
C GLY A 101 15.29 -25.58 13.18
N SER A 102 14.59 -25.91 14.27
CA SER A 102 13.16 -26.29 14.21
C SER A 102 12.26 -25.11 13.83
N ASP A 103 12.59 -23.89 14.25
CA ASP A 103 11.77 -22.70 13.95
C ASP A 103 11.89 -22.32 12.46
N SER A 104 13.08 -22.46 11.87
CA SER A 104 13.30 -22.21 10.44
C SER A 104 12.59 -23.22 9.55
N GLU A 105 12.60 -24.51 9.90
CA GLU A 105 11.90 -25.55 9.13
C GLU A 105 10.37 -25.36 9.20
N LEU A 106 9.86 -24.97 10.37
CA LEU A 106 8.44 -24.65 10.54
C LEU A 106 8.04 -23.40 9.74
N GLU A 107 8.87 -22.37 9.71
CA GLU A 107 8.63 -21.16 8.90
C GLU A 107 8.61 -21.49 7.40
N GLU A 108 9.53 -22.33 6.92
CA GLU A 108 9.53 -22.80 5.53
C GLU A 108 8.27 -23.60 5.19
N GLU A 109 7.84 -24.53 6.05
CA GLU A 109 6.60 -25.30 5.84
C GLU A 109 5.34 -24.40 5.86
N LEU A 110 5.28 -23.42 6.76
CA LEU A 110 4.20 -22.43 6.76
C LEU A 110 4.19 -21.63 5.47
N GLU A 111 5.35 -21.23 4.96
CA GLU A 111 5.47 -20.48 3.71
C GLU A 111 5.08 -21.31 2.48
N GLU A 112 5.36 -22.62 2.47
CA GLU A 112 4.86 -23.55 1.47
C GLU A 112 3.33 -23.63 1.47
N GLU A 113 2.70 -23.54 2.65
CA GLU A 113 1.24 -23.43 2.81
C GLU A 113 0.70 -22.02 2.55
N GLY A 114 1.59 -21.05 2.28
CA GLY A 114 1.26 -19.65 2.12
C GLY A 114 0.79 -18.96 3.40
N LEU A 115 1.15 -19.51 4.55
CA LEU A 115 1.00 -18.97 5.91
C LEU A 115 2.32 -18.31 6.34
N TYR A 116 2.24 -17.34 7.26
CA TYR A 116 3.43 -16.62 7.70
C TYR A 116 3.55 -16.60 9.22
N ALA A 117 4.77 -16.82 9.70
CA ALA A 117 5.15 -16.68 11.10
C ALA A 117 5.02 -15.22 11.56
N GLY A 118 4.16 -14.93 12.55
CA GLY A 118 4.16 -13.63 13.20
C GLY A 118 2.86 -13.21 13.86
N SER A 119 2.98 -12.27 14.80
CA SER A 119 1.82 -11.62 15.41
C SER A 119 1.42 -10.39 14.60
N TYR A 120 0.24 -10.43 13.97
CA TYR A 120 -0.33 -9.29 13.23
C TYR A 120 -0.35 -8.00 14.07
N SER A 121 -0.68 -8.11 15.37
CA SER A 121 -0.71 -6.94 16.27
C SER A 121 0.68 -6.29 16.43
N ARG A 122 1.74 -7.10 16.52
CA ARG A 122 3.12 -6.60 16.57
C ARG A 122 3.52 -5.93 15.27
N LEU A 123 3.14 -6.51 14.13
CA LEU A 123 3.41 -5.93 12.81
C LEU A 123 2.71 -4.57 12.63
N VAL A 124 1.43 -4.48 12.98
CA VAL A 124 0.66 -3.22 12.95
C VAL A 124 1.27 -2.18 13.90
N ALA A 125 1.68 -2.58 15.11
CA ALA A 125 2.37 -1.69 16.04
C ALA A 125 3.70 -1.17 15.47
N LEU A 126 4.49 -2.04 14.84
CA LEU A 126 5.73 -1.65 14.19
C LEU A 126 5.48 -0.68 13.01
N TYR A 127 4.42 -0.90 12.24
CA TYR A 127 4.07 -0.03 11.12
C TYR A 127 3.48 1.32 11.56
N SER A 128 2.93 1.40 12.78
CA SER A 128 2.49 2.67 13.38
C SER A 128 3.64 3.67 13.59
N LEU A 129 4.90 3.21 13.51
CA LEU A 129 6.08 4.07 13.51
C LEU A 129 6.12 4.98 12.27
N ALA A 130 5.58 4.56 11.12
CA ALA A 130 5.57 5.37 9.90
C ALA A 130 4.72 6.67 10.02
N PRO A 131 3.44 6.64 10.46
CA PRO A 131 2.68 7.87 10.69
C PRO A 131 3.26 8.71 11.84
N ILE A 132 3.80 8.08 12.89
CA ILE A 132 4.41 8.82 14.02
C ILE A 132 5.66 9.58 13.55
N THR A 133 6.57 8.93 12.83
CA THR A 133 7.77 9.58 12.28
C THR A 133 7.42 10.69 11.31
N PHE A 134 6.44 10.45 10.42
CA PHE A 134 5.95 11.51 9.53
C PHE A 134 5.38 12.70 10.32
N LEU A 135 4.58 12.46 11.34
CA LEU A 135 4.00 13.52 12.16
C LEU A 135 5.08 14.32 12.90
N ILE A 136 6.08 13.66 13.47
CA ILE A 136 7.23 14.32 14.12
C ILE A 136 7.97 15.21 13.11
N LEU A 137 8.31 14.67 11.94
CA LEU A 137 9.01 15.42 10.89
C LEU A 137 8.17 16.57 10.35
N PHE A 138 6.87 16.36 10.16
CA PHE A 138 5.95 17.40 9.72
C PHE A 138 5.91 18.56 10.72
N VAL A 139 5.81 18.27 12.02
CA VAL A 139 5.86 19.29 13.07
C VAL A 139 7.19 20.03 13.05
N VAL A 140 8.32 19.31 12.95
CA VAL A 140 9.65 19.94 12.85
C VAL A 140 9.71 20.90 11.66
N PHE A 141 9.34 20.45 10.45
CA PHE A 141 9.36 21.30 9.26
C PHE A 141 8.34 22.44 9.33
N ALA A 142 7.17 22.24 9.94
CA ALA A 142 6.16 23.28 10.14
C ALA A 142 6.67 24.41 11.06
N LEU A 143 7.52 24.07 12.03
CA LEU A 143 8.11 25.04 12.95
C LEU A 143 9.30 25.80 12.35
N VAL A 144 9.99 25.27 11.34
CA VAL A 144 11.19 25.89 10.74
C VAL A 144 10.94 27.34 10.30
N PRO A 145 9.91 27.68 9.49
CA PRO A 145 9.67 29.07 9.11
C PRO A 145 9.40 29.99 10.30
N SER A 146 8.70 29.51 11.32
CA SER A 146 8.38 30.29 12.53
C SER A 146 9.61 30.54 13.40
N LEU A 147 10.60 29.66 13.37
CA LEU A 147 11.86 29.83 14.10
C LEU A 147 12.83 30.77 13.36
N VAL A 148 12.79 30.73 12.03
CA VAL A 148 13.73 31.45 11.17
C VAL A 148 13.24 32.86 10.83
N GLN A 149 11.94 33.05 10.62
CA GLN A 149 11.35 34.34 10.28
C GLN A 149 10.82 35.02 11.54
N HIS A 150 11.30 36.22 11.84
CA HIS A 150 10.80 37.01 12.96
C HIS A 150 9.39 37.53 12.69
N ASP A 151 8.58 37.63 13.75
CA ASP A 151 7.12 37.76 13.77
C ASP A 151 6.52 39.06 13.17
N ASP A 152 7.31 39.89 12.49
CA ASP A 152 6.94 41.25 12.04
C ASP A 152 5.87 41.28 10.93
N TRP A 153 5.48 40.13 10.38
CA TRP A 153 4.64 40.01 9.18
C TRP A 153 3.16 39.70 9.44
N LYS A 154 2.73 39.66 10.71
CA LYS A 154 1.34 39.43 11.13
C LYS A 154 0.41 40.56 10.66
N GLY A 155 0.01 40.57 9.39
CA GLY A 155 -1.06 41.47 8.91
C GLY A 155 -1.08 41.88 7.43
N LYS A 156 -0.20 41.37 6.56
CA LYS A 156 -0.11 41.85 5.16
C LYS A 156 -0.18 40.75 4.09
N TYR A 157 -1.04 39.75 4.25
CA TYR A 157 -1.31 38.82 3.15
C TYR A 157 -2.40 39.36 2.23
N PRO A 158 -2.28 39.22 0.90
CA PRO A 158 -3.20 39.82 -0.07
C PRO A 158 -4.57 39.14 -0.12
N TYR A 159 -4.81 38.08 0.67
CA TYR A 159 -6.06 37.34 0.64
C TYR A 159 -7.14 37.94 1.51
N THR A 160 -8.37 37.54 1.23
CA THR A 160 -9.52 37.84 2.07
C THR A 160 -9.34 37.29 3.48
N PRO A 161 -9.85 37.99 4.51
CA PRO A 161 -9.63 37.64 5.92
C PRO A 161 -10.26 36.32 6.37
N TYR A 162 -10.97 35.60 5.49
CA TYR A 162 -11.69 34.37 5.83
C TYR A 162 -10.78 33.14 5.97
N LEU A 163 -9.61 33.13 5.32
CA LEU A 163 -8.66 32.02 5.43
C LEU A 163 -7.34 32.51 6.01
N PRO A 164 -7.07 32.25 7.30
CA PRO A 164 -5.81 32.63 7.90
C PRO A 164 -4.67 31.79 7.33
N PHE A 165 -3.51 32.43 7.19
CA PHE A 165 -2.25 31.72 6.93
C PHE A 165 -1.98 30.74 8.09
N PRO A 166 -1.55 29.47 7.83
CA PRO A 166 -1.15 28.87 6.54
C PRO A 166 -2.21 27.99 5.87
N ILE A 167 -3.50 28.12 6.23
CA ILE A 167 -4.55 27.18 5.82
C ILE A 167 -4.79 27.22 4.31
N ALA A 168 -4.77 28.40 3.70
CA ALA A 168 -4.99 28.55 2.26
C ALA A 168 -3.91 27.81 1.44
N GLU A 169 -2.64 27.97 1.82
CA GLU A 169 -1.50 27.30 1.18
C GLU A 169 -1.62 25.78 1.26
N LEU A 170 -1.97 25.25 2.44
CA LEU A 170 -2.17 23.82 2.66
C LEU A 170 -3.33 23.27 1.82
N LEU A 171 -4.48 23.96 1.81
CA LEU A 171 -5.69 23.52 1.10
C LEU A 171 -5.52 23.56 -0.42
N VAL A 172 -4.97 24.64 -0.98
CA VAL A 172 -4.77 24.76 -2.43
C VAL A 172 -3.78 23.70 -2.92
N SER A 173 -2.68 23.51 -2.20
CA SER A 173 -1.68 22.52 -2.56
C SER A 173 -2.18 21.08 -2.41
N GLY A 174 -2.89 20.78 -1.30
CA GLY A 174 -3.53 19.49 -1.09
C GLY A 174 -4.64 19.19 -2.11
N GLY A 175 -5.39 20.21 -2.52
CA GLY A 175 -6.38 20.12 -3.60
C GLY A 175 -5.73 19.80 -4.94
N ALA A 176 -4.64 20.49 -5.29
CA ALA A 176 -3.87 20.23 -6.50
C ALA A 176 -3.29 18.80 -6.51
N TRP A 177 -2.75 18.33 -5.38
CA TRP A 177 -2.33 16.94 -5.22
C TRP A 177 -3.49 15.96 -5.42
N SER A 178 -4.66 16.24 -4.83
CA SER A 178 -5.83 15.36 -4.92
C SER A 178 -6.33 15.24 -6.36
N ILE A 179 -6.37 16.35 -7.10
CA ILE A 179 -6.68 16.34 -8.53
C ILE A 179 -5.66 15.48 -9.28
N SER A 180 -4.36 15.68 -9.04
CA SER A 180 -3.30 14.87 -9.67
C SER A 180 -3.49 13.37 -9.37
N TYR A 181 -3.81 13.01 -8.13
CA TYR A 181 -4.02 11.63 -7.70
C TYR A 181 -5.24 10.99 -8.40
N THR A 182 -6.38 11.67 -8.41
CA THR A 182 -7.61 11.16 -9.06
C THR A 182 -7.46 11.02 -10.58
N VAL A 183 -6.75 11.94 -11.22
CA VAL A 183 -6.54 11.93 -12.68
C VAL A 183 -5.51 10.88 -13.10
N ASN A 184 -4.66 10.39 -12.19
CA ASN A 184 -3.64 9.38 -12.51
C ASN A 184 -4.22 8.08 -13.10
N ASP A 185 -5.29 7.54 -12.49
CA ASP A 185 -5.98 6.35 -13.03
C ASP A 185 -6.51 6.62 -14.44
N PHE A 186 -7.19 7.76 -14.61
CA PHE A 186 -7.72 8.16 -15.91
C PHE A 186 -6.62 8.29 -16.99
N ILE A 187 -5.47 8.89 -16.64
CA ILE A 187 -4.30 8.97 -17.52
C ILE A 187 -3.79 7.57 -17.90
N PHE A 188 -3.71 6.65 -16.94
CA PHE A 188 -3.26 5.28 -17.20
C PHE A 188 -4.20 4.57 -18.17
N ARG A 189 -5.52 4.63 -17.95
CA ARG A 189 -6.51 4.01 -18.85
C ARG A 189 -6.45 4.58 -20.27
N ILE A 190 -6.34 5.91 -20.39
CA ILE A 190 -6.14 6.55 -21.70
C ILE A 190 -4.85 6.08 -22.35
N SER A 191 -3.76 5.96 -21.59
CA SER A 191 -2.46 5.52 -22.12
C SER A 191 -2.53 4.09 -22.65
N VAL A 192 -3.19 3.18 -21.92
CA VAL A 192 -3.45 1.80 -22.37
C VAL A 192 -4.29 1.80 -23.65
N TRP A 193 -5.36 2.59 -23.70
CA TRP A 193 -6.21 2.70 -24.89
C TRP A 193 -5.42 3.21 -26.10
N ILE A 194 -4.68 4.31 -25.96
CA ILE A 194 -3.85 4.89 -27.03
C ILE A 194 -2.81 3.87 -27.52
N CYS A 195 -2.08 3.23 -26.62
CA CYS A 195 -1.06 2.24 -27.00
C CYS A 195 -1.66 1.02 -27.70
N ASN A 196 -2.81 0.51 -27.24
CA ASN A 196 -3.50 -0.60 -27.89
C ASN A 196 -4.05 -0.21 -29.27
N SER A 197 -4.59 1.01 -29.41
CA SER A 197 -5.05 1.52 -30.70
C SER A 197 -3.90 1.69 -31.69
N ILE A 198 -2.78 2.27 -31.26
CA ILE A 198 -1.58 2.44 -32.11
C ILE A 198 -1.01 1.08 -32.49
N HIS A 199 -0.89 0.13 -31.56
CA HIS A 199 -0.39 -1.21 -31.85
C HIS A 199 -1.28 -1.96 -32.83
N THR A 200 -2.59 -1.96 -32.62
CA THR A 200 -3.55 -2.60 -33.53
C THR A 200 -3.51 -1.97 -34.92
N PHE A 201 -3.43 -0.64 -35.00
CA PHE A 201 -3.30 0.08 -36.28
C PHE A 201 -1.99 -0.28 -36.99
N LEU A 202 -0.86 -0.21 -36.30
CA LEU A 202 0.44 -0.57 -36.88
C LEU A 202 0.50 -2.04 -37.31
N PHE A 203 -0.09 -2.96 -36.54
CA PHE A 203 -0.18 -4.36 -36.91
C PHE A 203 -1.03 -4.56 -38.17
N TYR A 204 -2.17 -3.88 -38.27
CA TYR A 204 -3.04 -3.95 -39.45
C TYR A 204 -2.37 -3.35 -40.70
N CYS A 205 -1.55 -2.32 -40.54
CA CYS A 205 -0.79 -1.73 -41.65
C CYS A 205 0.40 -2.60 -42.10
N THR A 206 0.94 -3.45 -41.23
CA THR A 206 2.19 -4.20 -41.49
C THR A 206 1.97 -5.67 -41.84
N ASN A 207 0.89 -6.29 -41.36
CA ASN A 207 0.65 -7.72 -41.53
C ASN A 207 -0.66 -7.99 -42.31
N PRO A 208 -0.66 -8.97 -43.23
CA PRO A 208 -1.88 -9.45 -43.85
C PRO A 208 -2.81 -10.13 -42.81
N PRO A 209 -4.13 -10.20 -43.07
CA PRO A 209 -5.17 -10.51 -42.08
C PRO A 209 -5.19 -11.94 -41.49
N GLN A 210 -4.13 -12.73 -41.63
CA GLN A 210 -4.11 -14.14 -41.23
C GLN A 210 -3.35 -14.43 -39.92
N HIS A 211 -2.72 -13.43 -39.28
CA HIS A 211 -1.95 -13.66 -38.06
C HIS A 211 -2.68 -13.22 -36.78
N ILE A 212 -2.71 -14.10 -35.78
CA ILE A 212 -3.20 -13.83 -34.43
C ILE A 212 -2.31 -12.74 -33.80
N LEU A 213 -2.93 -11.73 -33.21
CA LEU A 213 -2.24 -10.58 -32.62
C LEU A 213 -1.44 -11.04 -31.38
N PRO A 214 -0.11 -10.83 -31.32
CA PRO A 214 0.63 -11.10 -30.10
C PRO A 214 0.14 -10.19 -28.96
N PRO A 215 0.12 -10.68 -27.71
CA PRO A 215 -0.26 -9.85 -26.56
C PRO A 215 0.71 -8.68 -26.43
N LEU A 216 0.17 -7.46 -26.28
CA LEU A 216 0.98 -6.25 -26.16
C LEU A 216 1.83 -6.31 -24.88
N SER A 217 3.11 -5.92 -24.98
CA SER A 217 3.95 -5.67 -23.81
C SER A 217 3.31 -4.56 -22.95
N VAL A 218 3.25 -4.75 -21.64
CA VAL A 218 2.66 -3.78 -20.69
C VAL A 218 3.54 -2.54 -20.49
N THR A 219 4.79 -2.58 -20.97
CA THR A 219 5.79 -1.53 -20.72
C THR A 219 5.45 -0.16 -21.34
N PRO A 220 5.04 -0.06 -22.62
CA PRO A 220 4.79 1.25 -23.24
C PRO A 220 3.66 2.05 -22.58
N PRO A 221 2.49 1.48 -22.24
CA PRO A 221 1.47 2.21 -21.48
C PRO A 221 1.96 2.79 -20.15
N ILE A 222 2.79 2.04 -19.41
CA ILE A 222 3.36 2.49 -18.13
C ILE A 222 4.27 3.71 -18.34
N LEU A 223 5.11 3.69 -19.38
CA LEU A 223 6.02 4.80 -19.68
C LEU A 223 5.26 6.06 -20.14
N VAL A 224 4.27 5.90 -21.02
CA VAL A 224 3.45 7.02 -21.52
C VAL A 224 2.63 7.65 -20.39
N SER A 225 1.97 6.82 -19.58
CA SER A 225 1.20 7.30 -18.42
C SER A 225 2.09 7.96 -17.38
N GLY A 226 3.27 7.40 -17.09
CA GLY A 226 4.23 7.98 -16.17
C GLY A 226 4.71 9.38 -16.60
N LEU A 227 5.00 9.56 -17.89
CA LEU A 227 5.41 10.86 -18.43
C LEU A 227 4.27 11.89 -18.38
N ALA A 228 3.06 11.46 -18.75
CA ALA A 228 1.87 12.31 -18.69
C ALA A 228 1.55 12.73 -17.25
N TYR A 229 1.61 11.79 -16.30
CA TYR A 229 1.42 12.05 -14.87
C TYR A 229 2.49 12.99 -14.32
N ALA A 230 3.77 12.77 -14.63
CA ALA A 230 4.87 13.64 -14.22
C ALA A 230 4.66 15.09 -14.72
N THR A 231 4.27 15.24 -15.98
CA THR A 231 3.96 16.54 -16.58
C THR A 231 2.80 17.23 -15.87
N LEU A 232 1.68 16.52 -15.66
CA LEU A 232 0.51 17.04 -14.98
C LEU A 232 0.84 17.45 -13.53
N SER A 233 1.57 16.62 -12.80
CA SER A 233 1.96 16.86 -11.41
C SER A 233 2.81 18.12 -11.28
N ILE A 234 3.85 18.28 -12.12
CA ILE A 234 4.68 19.50 -12.12
C ILE A 234 3.88 20.73 -12.53
N PHE A 235 2.96 20.62 -13.50
CA PHE A 235 2.11 21.73 -13.91
C PHE A 235 1.15 22.16 -12.78
N LEU A 236 0.51 21.21 -12.10
CA LEU A 236 -0.36 21.48 -10.96
C LEU A 236 0.41 22.08 -9.78
N ARG A 237 1.62 21.59 -9.48
CA ARG A 237 2.50 22.23 -8.49
C ARG A 237 2.83 23.66 -8.90
N LEU A 238 3.20 23.89 -10.16
CA LEU A 238 3.51 25.22 -10.66
C LEU A 238 2.30 26.16 -10.62
N SER A 239 1.08 25.66 -10.86
CA SER A 239 -0.15 26.47 -10.83
C SER A 239 -0.57 26.89 -9.43
N THR A 240 -0.17 26.17 -8.38
CA THR A 240 -0.42 26.61 -6.99
C THR A 240 0.19 27.98 -6.69
N ILE A 241 1.35 28.29 -7.26
CA ILE A 241 2.10 29.53 -7.00
C ILE A 241 1.34 30.79 -7.47
N PRO A 242 0.85 30.90 -8.72
CA PRO A 242 0.02 32.02 -9.17
C PRO A 242 -1.37 32.02 -8.53
N ILE A 243 -1.99 30.86 -8.29
CA ILE A 243 -3.30 30.79 -7.61
C ILE A 243 -3.23 31.40 -6.22
N LEU A 244 -2.13 31.13 -5.51
CA LEU A 244 -1.84 31.70 -4.20
C LEU A 244 -1.29 33.13 -4.30
N LEU A 245 -1.16 33.76 -5.48
CA LEU A 245 -0.66 35.14 -5.61
C LEU A 245 0.68 35.37 -4.87
N ILE A 246 1.54 34.34 -4.83
CA ILE A 246 2.80 34.36 -4.07
C ILE A 246 3.73 35.51 -4.50
N PRO A 247 3.92 35.81 -5.80
CA PRO A 247 4.87 36.85 -6.23
C PRO A 247 4.44 38.29 -5.91
N GLN A 248 3.19 38.53 -5.51
CA GLN A 248 2.72 39.90 -5.28
C GLN A 248 3.34 40.55 -4.04
N GLY A 249 3.83 39.75 -3.09
CA GLY A 249 4.46 40.25 -1.86
C GLY A 249 6.00 40.33 -1.90
N SER A 250 6.64 39.89 -3.00
CA SER A 250 8.10 39.92 -3.12
C SER A 250 8.55 41.33 -3.52
N LEU A 251 9.38 41.95 -2.67
CA LEU A 251 9.94 43.28 -2.92
C LEU A 251 11.33 43.16 -3.56
N ALA A 252 12.05 42.07 -3.27
CA ALA A 252 13.36 41.83 -3.83
C ALA A 252 13.28 41.32 -5.28
N SER A 253 14.30 41.68 -6.06
CA SER A 253 14.50 41.12 -7.40
C SER A 253 14.93 39.66 -7.39
N SER A 254 15.43 39.18 -6.25
CA SER A 254 15.93 37.82 -6.03
C SER A 254 15.17 37.13 -4.89
N PRO A 255 14.83 35.84 -5.02
CA PRO A 255 14.22 35.07 -3.95
C PRO A 255 15.18 34.99 -2.76
N THR A 256 14.72 35.42 -1.59
CA THR A 256 15.47 35.34 -0.33
C THR A 256 14.60 34.75 0.76
N TRP A 257 15.19 33.95 1.66
CA TRP A 257 14.46 33.28 2.73
C TRP A 257 13.89 34.24 3.80
N HIS A 258 14.42 35.46 3.87
CA HIS A 258 13.94 36.50 4.79
C HIS A 258 12.57 37.06 4.40
N GLU A 259 12.14 36.87 3.15
CA GLU A 259 10.84 37.35 2.71
C GLU A 259 9.69 36.47 3.23
N PRO A 260 8.52 37.06 3.56
CA PRO A 260 7.33 36.29 3.96
C PRO A 260 6.82 35.35 2.86
N VAL A 261 7.26 35.57 1.61
CA VAL A 261 7.01 34.74 0.44
C VAL A 261 7.59 33.33 0.62
N PHE A 262 8.78 33.21 1.23
CA PHE A 262 9.42 31.93 1.50
C PHE A 262 8.56 31.06 2.43
N GLY A 263 8.04 31.62 3.51
CA GLY A 263 7.14 30.91 4.43
C GLY A 263 5.89 30.37 3.72
N ARG A 264 5.30 31.13 2.79
CA ARG A 264 4.11 30.68 2.03
C ARG A 264 4.41 29.54 1.08
N VAL A 265 5.51 29.63 0.35
CA VAL A 265 6.00 28.54 -0.51
C VAL A 265 6.28 27.30 0.32
N TRP A 266 6.89 27.47 1.50
CA TRP A 266 7.19 26.39 2.42
C TRP A 266 5.91 25.64 2.85
N TRP A 267 4.88 26.37 3.27
CA TRP A 267 3.59 25.78 3.62
C TRP A 267 2.86 25.15 2.43
N ALA A 268 3.00 25.70 1.22
CA ALA A 268 2.47 25.06 0.02
C ALA A 268 3.18 23.72 -0.26
N GLY A 269 4.51 23.66 -0.09
CA GLY A 269 5.29 22.41 -0.17
C GLY A 269 4.87 21.37 0.85
N LEU A 270 4.66 21.80 2.10
CA LEU A 270 4.17 20.97 3.19
C LEU A 270 2.76 20.45 2.93
N GLY A 271 1.87 21.28 2.37
CA GLY A 271 0.52 20.88 2.00
C GLY A 271 0.52 19.70 1.04
N TRP A 272 1.32 19.79 -0.02
CA TRP A 272 1.47 18.68 -0.96
C TRP A 272 2.04 17.42 -0.29
N ALA A 273 3.07 17.59 0.54
CA ALA A 273 3.73 16.49 1.25
C ALA A 273 2.78 15.74 2.19
N VAL A 274 1.89 16.45 2.89
CA VAL A 274 0.92 15.83 3.82
C VAL A 274 -0.02 14.89 3.10
N PHE A 275 -0.62 15.32 2.00
CA PHE A 275 -1.58 14.48 1.29
C PHE A 275 -0.89 13.27 0.64
N GLU A 276 0.32 13.46 0.10
CA GLU A 276 1.14 12.36 -0.43
C GLU A 276 1.48 11.33 0.67
N ALA A 277 1.87 11.81 1.85
CA ALA A 277 2.18 10.96 2.99
C ALA A 277 0.93 10.19 3.49
N LEU A 278 -0.21 10.87 3.64
CA LEU A 278 -1.47 10.25 4.07
C LEU A 278 -1.91 9.14 3.11
N ALA A 279 -1.83 9.39 1.81
CA ALA A 279 -2.19 8.42 0.79
C ALA A 279 -1.30 7.16 0.88
N GLY A 280 0.00 7.33 0.99
CA GLY A 280 0.87 6.16 1.10
C GLY A 280 0.82 5.49 2.48
N ILE A 281 0.50 6.20 3.58
CA ILE A 281 0.23 5.56 4.88
C ILE A 281 -1.00 4.66 4.75
N LYS A 282 -2.08 5.17 4.16
CA LYS A 282 -3.30 4.39 3.89
C LYS A 282 -2.98 3.15 3.03
N GLN A 283 -2.26 3.32 1.92
CA GLN A 283 -1.84 2.21 1.05
C GLN A 283 -1.02 1.17 1.82
N GLY A 284 -0.12 1.62 2.70
CA GLY A 284 0.66 0.75 3.56
C GLY A 284 -0.18 -0.11 4.49
N TYR A 285 -1.14 0.48 5.20
CA TYR A 285 -2.06 -0.27 6.05
C TYR A 285 -2.96 -1.23 5.28
N GLN A 286 -3.40 -0.83 4.08
CA GLN A 286 -4.13 -1.72 3.18
C GLN A 286 -3.27 -2.93 2.79
N GLY A 287 -2.00 -2.72 2.45
CA GLY A 287 -1.04 -3.80 2.17
C GLY A 287 -0.88 -4.76 3.35
N ILE A 288 -0.77 -4.25 4.58
CA ILE A 288 -0.66 -5.08 5.79
C ILE A 288 -1.94 -5.83 6.09
N SER A 289 -3.11 -5.21 5.86
CA SER A 289 -4.40 -5.85 6.14
C SER A 289 -4.64 -7.12 5.33
N LEU A 290 -3.99 -7.27 4.16
CA LEU A 290 -4.03 -8.49 3.35
C LEU A 290 -3.40 -9.72 4.03
N TYR A 291 -2.57 -9.50 5.05
CA TYR A 291 -1.88 -10.57 5.79
C TYR A 291 -2.58 -10.93 7.10
N ARG A 292 -3.70 -10.26 7.45
CA ARG A 292 -4.40 -10.45 8.73
C ARG A 292 -4.78 -11.90 8.98
N ASP A 293 -5.25 -12.60 7.96
CA ASP A 293 -5.78 -13.97 8.09
C ASP A 293 -4.70 -15.05 7.89
N VAL A 294 -3.50 -14.63 7.49
CA VAL A 294 -2.40 -15.52 7.09
C VAL A 294 -1.30 -15.56 8.16
N LEU A 295 -1.20 -14.50 8.97
CA LEU A 295 -0.21 -14.39 10.05
C LEU A 295 -0.62 -15.24 11.26
N ILE A 296 0.22 -16.22 11.58
CA ILE A 296 0.03 -17.14 12.70
C ILE A 296 1.04 -16.83 13.81
N ASP A 297 0.54 -16.65 15.03
CA ASP A 297 1.35 -16.41 16.21
C ASP A 297 1.96 -17.73 16.72
N ILE A 298 3.17 -18.06 16.25
CA ILE A 298 3.91 -19.28 16.63
C ILE A 298 4.07 -19.39 18.14
N SER A 299 4.20 -18.27 18.87
CA SER A 299 4.32 -18.30 20.33
C SER A 299 3.06 -18.84 21.01
N LYS A 300 1.88 -18.66 20.41
CA LYS A 300 0.63 -19.26 20.91
C LYS A 300 0.54 -20.73 20.56
N LEU A 301 0.85 -21.09 19.31
CA LEU A 301 0.88 -22.49 18.88
C LEU A 301 1.87 -23.33 19.71
N LYS A 302 3.08 -22.83 19.94
CA LYS A 302 4.09 -23.50 20.77
C LYS A 302 3.59 -23.73 22.19
N LYS A 303 2.98 -22.71 22.81
CA LYS A 303 2.37 -22.85 24.15
C LYS A 303 1.22 -23.84 24.19
N GLU A 304 0.38 -23.90 23.15
CA GLU A 304 -0.70 -24.88 23.03
C GLU A 304 -0.16 -26.30 22.83
N LEU A 305 0.91 -26.46 22.05
CA LEU A 305 1.55 -27.75 21.81
C LEU A 305 2.26 -28.27 23.06
N GLU A 306 3.03 -27.42 23.74
CA GLU A 306 3.72 -27.73 25.01
C GLU A 306 2.70 -28.06 26.11
N GLY A 307 1.62 -27.27 26.22
CA GLY A 307 0.53 -27.52 27.15
C GLY A 307 -0.22 -28.83 26.88
N SER A 308 -0.37 -29.22 25.60
CA SER A 308 -1.01 -30.47 25.20
C SER A 308 -0.11 -31.68 25.48
N SER A 309 1.20 -31.54 25.30
CA SER A 309 2.19 -32.58 25.60
C SER A 309 2.22 -32.91 27.09
N LEU A 310 2.19 -31.88 27.95
CA LEU A 310 2.17 -32.07 29.40
C LEU A 310 0.86 -32.70 29.89
N ARG A 311 -0.27 -32.41 29.24
CA ARG A 311 -1.58 -32.96 29.63
C ARG A 311 -1.78 -34.41 29.19
N ASN A 312 -1.17 -34.81 28.08
CA ASN A 312 -1.26 -36.17 27.53
C ASN A 312 -0.04 -37.03 27.86
N GLY A 313 0.89 -36.54 28.68
CA GLY A 313 1.93 -37.35 29.27
C GLY A 313 1.29 -38.58 29.92
N PRO A 314 1.70 -39.81 29.57
CA PRO A 314 1.08 -41.02 30.07
C PRO A 314 1.18 -40.95 31.59
N GLY A 315 0.03 -40.75 32.23
CA GLY A 315 -0.10 -40.93 33.66
C GLY A 315 0.25 -42.38 33.92
N ILE A 316 1.53 -42.65 34.18
CA ILE A 316 1.97 -43.82 34.93
C ILE A 316 1.37 -43.59 36.31
N ARG A 317 0.10 -43.98 36.41
CA ARG A 317 -0.65 -44.13 37.63
C ARG A 317 0.01 -45.33 38.31
N GLY A 318 1.12 -45.04 38.98
CA GLY A 318 1.70 -45.91 40.00
C GLY A 318 0.60 -46.16 41.01
N ASN A 319 -0.01 -47.34 40.88
CA ASN A 319 -0.99 -47.87 41.79
C ASN A 319 -0.24 -48.40 43.02
N ASP A 320 0.40 -47.51 43.77
CA ASP A 320 0.97 -47.85 45.07
C ASP A 320 -0.11 -47.62 46.11
N GLY A 321 -0.79 -48.72 46.43
CA GLY A 321 -1.71 -48.77 47.54
C GLY A 321 -0.98 -48.54 48.86
N SER A 322 -1.39 -47.51 49.59
CA SER A 322 -1.29 -47.53 51.06
C SER A 322 -2.53 -46.90 51.67
N ASN A 323 -3.30 -47.76 52.34
CA ASN A 323 -4.35 -47.41 53.27
C ASN A 323 -3.74 -46.63 54.45
N THR A 324 -4.26 -45.43 54.73
CA THR A 324 -4.50 -44.87 56.07
C THR A 324 -5.54 -43.77 55.85
N ASP A 325 -6.83 -43.98 56.08
CA ASP A 325 -7.53 -44.09 57.37
C ASP A 325 -7.04 -43.05 58.39
N PHE A 326 -7.61 -41.84 58.33
CA PHE A 326 -7.81 -41.00 59.50
C PHE A 326 -9.07 -40.14 59.34
N THR A 327 -9.92 -40.28 60.34
CA THR A 327 -11.22 -39.68 60.58
C THR A 327 -11.10 -38.34 61.33
N ASN A 328 -12.24 -37.66 61.48
CA ASN A 328 -12.54 -36.44 62.24
C ASN A 328 -12.15 -35.11 61.57
N GLY A 329 -13.01 -34.11 61.45
CA GLY A 329 -14.25 -33.81 62.16
C GLY A 329 -14.19 -32.34 62.61
N GLY A 330 -15.24 -31.55 62.38
CA GLY A 330 -15.31 -30.19 62.92
C GLY A 330 -16.07 -29.21 62.05
N ALA A 331 -17.34 -29.02 62.39
CA ALA A 331 -18.15 -27.87 61.99
C ALA A 331 -17.62 -26.58 62.62
N GLU A 332 -17.76 -25.43 61.95
CA GLU A 332 -18.31 -24.22 62.58
C GLU A 332 -18.60 -23.10 61.57
N ASN A 333 -19.81 -22.56 61.71
CA ASN A 333 -20.30 -21.31 61.14
C ASN A 333 -19.43 -20.12 61.55
N SER A 334 -19.40 -19.07 60.73
CA SER A 334 -19.74 -17.72 61.22
C SER A 334 -19.91 -16.72 60.08
N ASP A 335 -21.11 -16.15 60.06
CA ASP A 335 -21.48 -14.91 59.40
C ASP A 335 -20.60 -13.73 59.86
N THR A 336 -20.32 -12.79 58.96
CA THR A 336 -20.15 -11.39 59.38
C THR A 336 -20.52 -10.44 58.24
N ALA A 337 -21.70 -9.82 58.41
CA ALA A 337 -22.12 -8.62 57.71
C ALA A 337 -21.76 -7.38 58.56
N ASN A 338 -21.43 -6.26 57.88
CA ASN A 338 -21.81 -4.85 58.18
C ASN A 338 -20.92 -3.92 57.33
N HIS A 339 -21.45 -3.19 56.33
CA HIS A 339 -22.06 -1.84 56.40
C HIS A 339 -21.21 -0.85 57.23
N THR A 340 -20.77 0.33 56.76
CA THR A 340 -21.60 1.50 56.38
C THR A 340 -20.73 2.69 55.85
N SER A 341 -21.11 3.23 54.68
CA SER A 341 -21.25 4.63 54.21
C SER A 341 -20.30 5.81 54.59
N ARG A 342 -19.86 6.57 53.55
CA ARG A 342 -20.18 8.01 53.25
C ARG A 342 -19.20 8.57 52.19
N SER A 343 -19.64 8.87 50.96
CA SER A 343 -20.24 10.12 50.45
C SER A 343 -19.28 11.31 50.26
N SER A 344 -18.99 11.66 49.00
CA SER A 344 -19.02 13.05 48.54
C SER A 344 -19.08 13.11 47.01
N SER A 345 -20.14 13.76 46.56
CA SER A 345 -20.60 14.07 45.20
C SER A 345 -19.79 15.18 44.52
N LEU A 346 -19.60 15.07 43.20
CA LEU A 346 -19.64 16.25 42.31
C LEU A 346 -20.13 15.85 40.90
N SER A 347 -21.36 16.26 40.59
CA SER A 347 -22.03 16.30 39.29
C SER A 347 -21.42 17.44 38.44
N THR A 348 -21.30 17.42 37.10
CA THR A 348 -22.32 17.46 36.01
C THR A 348 -21.53 17.70 34.67
N PRO A 349 -22.11 17.78 33.44
CA PRO A 349 -22.42 16.67 32.53
C PRO A 349 -21.86 16.82 31.07
N MET A 350 -22.28 15.86 30.21
CA MET A 350 -22.44 15.90 28.74
C MET A 350 -21.20 15.89 27.84
N ALA A 351 -21.00 14.78 27.12
CA ALA A 351 -21.47 14.59 25.74
C ALA A 351 -20.75 13.39 25.10
N SER A 352 -21.49 12.30 24.88
CA SER A 352 -21.00 11.14 24.13
C SER A 352 -21.06 11.44 22.62
N PRO A 353 -20.02 11.17 21.83
CA PRO A 353 -20.15 11.19 20.39
C PRO A 353 -20.78 9.88 19.92
N THR A 354 -22.02 9.98 19.45
CA THR A 354 -22.70 8.97 18.64
C THR A 354 -21.86 8.68 17.40
N PHE A 355 -21.33 7.46 17.29
CA PHE A 355 -20.67 6.99 16.08
C PHE A 355 -21.75 6.70 15.03
N VAL A 356 -21.91 7.62 14.09
CA VAL A 356 -22.82 7.49 12.95
C VAL A 356 -22.23 6.44 12.01
N ARG A 357 -22.90 5.28 11.95
CA ARG A 357 -22.72 4.26 10.93
C ARG A 357 -23.37 4.80 9.64
N GLU A 358 -22.53 5.27 8.73
CA GLU A 358 -22.97 5.78 7.43
C GLU A 358 -23.37 4.60 6.53
N SER A 359 -24.69 4.39 6.42
CA SER A 359 -25.31 3.51 5.44
C SER A 359 -25.29 4.22 4.08
N GLN A 360 -24.48 3.73 3.14
CA GLN A 360 -24.59 4.13 1.73
C GLN A 360 -25.77 3.38 1.09
N ASN A 361 -26.90 4.09 0.99
CA ASN A 361 -27.99 3.81 0.07
C ASN A 361 -27.81 4.69 -1.17
N HIS A 362 -27.63 4.09 -2.34
CA HIS A 362 -28.00 4.64 -3.66
C HIS A 362 -28.51 3.45 -4.48
N GLN A 363 -29.82 3.19 -4.49
CA GLN A 363 -30.90 3.91 -5.17
C GLN A 363 -30.84 3.72 -6.69
N GLU A 364 -31.62 2.73 -7.11
CA GLU A 364 -32.05 2.39 -8.46
C GLU A 364 -32.73 3.60 -9.14
N SER A 365 -32.37 3.85 -10.40
CA SER A 365 -33.17 4.65 -11.30
C SER A 365 -33.72 3.76 -12.40
N SER A 366 -35.04 3.65 -12.38
CA SER A 366 -35.91 3.01 -13.37
C SER A 366 -35.79 3.65 -14.76
N GLY A 367 -35.88 2.83 -15.81
CA GLY A 367 -35.81 3.27 -17.20
C GLY A 367 -36.14 2.18 -18.22
N GLN A 368 -37.45 1.92 -18.37
CA GLN A 368 -38.19 1.53 -19.58
C GLN A 368 -37.69 0.42 -20.54
N ALA A 369 -38.57 -0.59 -20.68
CA ALA A 369 -38.56 -1.66 -21.68
C ALA A 369 -38.70 -1.17 -23.14
N PRO A 370 -38.38 -2.02 -24.12
CA PRO A 370 -39.48 -2.67 -24.84
C PRO A 370 -39.34 -4.19 -25.05
N SER A 371 -40.53 -4.78 -25.14
CA SER A 371 -40.88 -6.15 -25.54
C SER A 371 -40.39 -6.54 -26.94
N ALA A 372 -39.87 -7.77 -27.11
CA ALA A 372 -40.51 -8.82 -27.94
C ALA A 372 -39.58 -10.02 -28.26
N ARG A 373 -40.12 -11.22 -27.97
CA ARG A 373 -40.05 -12.51 -28.71
C ARG A 373 -38.79 -13.40 -28.71
N ASP A 374 -39.06 -14.63 -28.21
CA ASP A 374 -38.81 -15.95 -28.80
C ASP A 374 -37.38 -16.36 -29.18
N CYS A 375 -36.80 -17.29 -28.41
CA CYS A 375 -36.52 -18.68 -28.83
C CYS A 375 -35.48 -19.34 -27.90
N LEU A 376 -35.91 -20.39 -27.20
CA LEU A 376 -35.04 -21.35 -26.49
C LEU A 376 -34.17 -22.15 -27.48
N PRO A 377 -33.00 -22.60 -27.02
CA PRO A 377 -32.74 -24.03 -27.16
C PRO A 377 -32.33 -24.67 -25.84
N ARG A 378 -33.01 -25.79 -25.60
CA ARG A 378 -32.79 -26.84 -24.62
C ARG A 378 -31.38 -27.41 -24.74
N VAL A 379 -30.52 -27.15 -23.75
CA VAL A 379 -29.22 -27.82 -23.61
C VAL A 379 -29.32 -28.93 -22.57
N THR A 380 -28.88 -30.10 -23.00
CA THR A 380 -28.91 -31.38 -22.31
C THR A 380 -27.90 -31.44 -21.17
N SER A 381 -28.38 -31.95 -20.04
CA SER A 381 -27.62 -32.36 -18.86
C SER A 381 -26.49 -33.33 -19.20
N ASN A 382 -25.27 -33.00 -18.75
CA ASN A 382 -24.20 -33.98 -18.54
C ASN A 382 -23.80 -33.97 -17.06
N PRO A 383 -23.56 -35.12 -16.41
CA PRO A 383 -23.27 -35.20 -14.99
C PRO A 383 -21.77 -35.48 -14.75
N GLU A 384 -20.97 -34.55 -14.22
CA GLU A 384 -19.75 -34.93 -13.50
C GLU A 384 -19.05 -33.80 -12.73
N ARG A 385 -18.48 -34.21 -11.58
CA ARG A 385 -17.62 -33.51 -10.60
C ARG A 385 -18.32 -32.85 -9.41
N GLN A 386 -18.58 -33.71 -8.42
CA GLN A 386 -18.81 -33.32 -7.03
C GLN A 386 -17.48 -32.92 -6.36
N PRO A 387 -17.42 -31.80 -5.62
CA PRO A 387 -16.32 -31.53 -4.70
C PRO A 387 -16.46 -32.37 -3.42
N LEU A 388 -15.39 -33.09 -3.08
CA LEU A 388 -15.23 -33.92 -1.89
C LEU A 388 -15.03 -33.04 -0.63
N LEU A 389 -16.11 -32.73 0.08
CA LEU A 389 -16.06 -32.35 1.49
C LEU A 389 -17.09 -33.19 2.26
N SER A 390 -16.59 -34.22 2.95
CA SER A 390 -17.36 -35.07 3.85
C SER A 390 -17.68 -34.31 5.13
N GLY A 391 -18.83 -33.65 5.17
CA GLY A 391 -19.45 -33.18 6.41
C GLY A 391 -20.24 -34.31 7.07
N THR A 392 -19.76 -34.82 8.21
CA THR A 392 -20.46 -35.80 9.03
C THR A 392 -21.74 -35.19 9.62
N VAL A 393 -22.89 -35.55 9.07
CA VAL A 393 -24.21 -35.14 9.56
C VAL A 393 -24.62 -36.04 10.74
N PRO A 394 -24.87 -35.51 11.95
CA PRO A 394 -25.44 -36.30 13.04
C PRO A 394 -26.92 -36.58 12.76
N SER A 395 -27.25 -37.86 12.61
CA SER A 395 -28.61 -38.35 12.46
C SER A 395 -29.40 -38.15 13.75
N ARG A 396 -30.39 -37.25 13.75
CA ARG A 396 -31.41 -37.16 14.80
C ARG A 396 -32.80 -37.35 14.20
N SER A 397 -33.39 -38.46 14.59
CA SER A 397 -34.68 -38.98 14.16
C SER A 397 -35.86 -38.12 14.61
N ARG A 398 -36.82 -37.91 13.70
CA ARG A 398 -38.31 -38.03 13.84
C ARG A 398 -38.97 -37.34 15.06
N GLU A 399 -40.07 -36.60 14.98
CA GLU A 399 -41.25 -36.67 14.11
C GLU A 399 -42.14 -35.46 14.45
N SER A 400 -42.55 -34.63 13.48
CA SER A 400 -43.66 -33.68 13.64
C SER A 400 -44.17 -33.26 12.27
N ILE A 401 -45.35 -33.77 11.92
CA ILE A 401 -46.08 -33.52 10.68
C ILE A 401 -46.77 -32.16 10.82
N GLY A 402 -46.38 -31.18 10.00
CA GLY A 402 -47.10 -29.91 9.89
C GLY A 402 -46.41 -28.87 9.00
N ASN A 403 -47.02 -28.60 7.84
CA ASN A 403 -46.74 -27.54 6.85
C ASN A 403 -45.56 -27.71 5.85
N PRO A 404 -45.84 -28.10 4.58
CA PRO A 404 -44.81 -28.29 3.54
C PRO A 404 -44.44 -27.05 2.69
N TYR A 405 -44.90 -25.82 2.98
CA TYR A 405 -44.81 -24.73 1.98
C TYR A 405 -44.21 -23.40 2.43
N LEU A 406 -43.60 -23.30 3.61
CA LEU A 406 -42.88 -22.08 4.02
C LEU A 406 -41.52 -22.44 4.62
N GLY A 407 -40.42 -22.07 3.95
CA GLY A 407 -39.13 -21.96 4.63
C GLY A 407 -37.89 -22.54 3.94
N SER A 408 -37.77 -22.49 2.61
CA SER A 408 -36.53 -22.81 1.89
C SER A 408 -35.53 -21.63 1.79
N THR A 409 -35.82 -20.49 2.40
CA THR A 409 -34.94 -19.31 2.37
C THR A 409 -33.67 -19.36 3.25
N PRO A 410 -33.62 -20.02 4.43
CA PRO A 410 -32.46 -19.87 5.32
C PRO A 410 -31.22 -20.62 4.84
N PHE A 411 -31.37 -21.68 4.04
CA PHE A 411 -30.24 -22.41 3.47
C PHE A 411 -29.56 -21.62 2.33
N ALA A 412 -30.37 -20.95 1.50
CA ALA A 412 -29.85 -20.15 0.39
C ALA A 412 -29.00 -18.96 0.90
N GLU A 413 -29.47 -18.27 1.95
CA GLU A 413 -28.73 -17.15 2.57
C GLU A 413 -27.42 -17.61 3.24
N SER A 414 -27.43 -18.79 3.89
CA SER A 414 -26.20 -19.36 4.46
C SER A 414 -25.19 -19.75 3.39
N MET A 415 -25.63 -20.25 2.24
CA MET A 415 -24.75 -20.62 1.14
C MET A 415 -24.20 -19.38 0.43
N GLU A 416 -25.03 -18.35 0.24
CA GLU A 416 -24.62 -17.07 -0.36
C GLU A 416 -23.54 -16.38 0.49
N THR A 417 -23.74 -16.31 1.80
CA THR A 417 -22.74 -15.73 2.72
C THR A 417 -21.43 -16.52 2.79
N GLU A 418 -21.46 -17.85 2.62
CA GLU A 418 -20.24 -18.67 2.53
C GLU A 418 -19.50 -18.44 1.21
N VAL A 419 -20.22 -18.35 0.08
CA VAL A 419 -19.63 -18.05 -1.23
C VAL A 419 -19.03 -16.65 -1.27
N GLU A 420 -19.69 -15.65 -0.68
CA GLU A 420 -19.14 -14.29 -0.53
C GLU A 420 -17.85 -14.30 0.30
N ARG A 421 -17.83 -15.03 1.42
CA ARG A 421 -16.63 -15.15 2.27
C ARG A 421 -15.48 -15.81 1.52
N ASP A 422 -15.75 -16.88 0.76
CA ASP A 422 -14.74 -17.57 -0.03
C ASP A 422 -14.24 -16.70 -1.19
N LEU A 423 -15.12 -15.92 -1.83
CA LEU A 423 -14.76 -14.96 -2.86
C LEU A 423 -13.86 -13.85 -2.30
N ASP A 424 -14.19 -13.30 -1.14
CA ASP A 424 -13.36 -12.30 -0.45
C ASP A 424 -11.98 -12.86 -0.09
N GLN A 425 -11.94 -14.11 0.36
CA GLN A 425 -10.68 -14.82 0.66
C GLN A 425 -9.85 -15.02 -0.62
N LEU A 426 -10.45 -15.41 -1.74
CA LEU A 426 -9.78 -15.51 -3.03
C LEU A 426 -9.26 -14.17 -3.53
N ILE A 427 -10.04 -13.10 -3.38
CA ILE A 427 -9.62 -11.73 -3.72
C ILE A 427 -8.44 -11.31 -2.84
N ALA A 428 -8.46 -11.62 -1.55
CA ALA A 428 -7.36 -11.31 -0.64
C ALA A 428 -6.07 -12.07 -1.02
N ILE A 429 -6.18 -13.37 -1.34
CA ILE A 429 -5.05 -14.19 -1.79
C ILE A 429 -4.47 -13.65 -3.09
N LYS A 430 -5.32 -13.30 -4.06
CA LYS A 430 -4.86 -12.72 -5.33
C LYS A 430 -4.17 -11.37 -5.12
N LYS A 431 -4.76 -10.47 -4.33
CA LYS A 431 -4.16 -9.16 -4.03
C LYS A 431 -2.82 -9.29 -3.31
N ARG A 432 -2.68 -10.30 -2.44
CA ARG A 432 -1.41 -10.62 -1.78
C ARG A 432 -0.38 -11.07 -2.81
N ASP A 433 -0.71 -12.04 -3.67
CA ASP A 433 0.20 -12.55 -4.70
C ASP A 433 0.65 -11.43 -5.66
N ASP A 434 -0.27 -10.58 -6.10
CA ASP A 434 0.05 -9.40 -6.92
C ASP A 434 1.03 -8.46 -6.20
N LEU A 435 0.82 -8.20 -4.90
CA LEU A 435 1.72 -7.37 -4.09
C LEU A 435 3.12 -8.00 -3.95
N GLU A 436 3.19 -9.29 -3.63
CA GLU A 436 4.45 -10.03 -3.49
C GLU A 436 5.23 -10.07 -4.81
N ARG A 437 4.51 -10.20 -5.92
CA ARG A 437 5.07 -10.15 -7.26
C ARG A 437 5.69 -8.80 -7.60
N VAL A 438 5.04 -7.70 -7.19
CA VAL A 438 5.54 -6.34 -7.43
C VAL A 438 6.79 -6.04 -6.60
N TYR A 439 6.83 -6.46 -5.34
CA TYR A 439 7.97 -6.24 -4.47
C TYR A 439 9.09 -7.29 -4.62
N GLY A 440 8.77 -8.45 -5.19
CA GLY A 440 9.65 -9.61 -5.28
C GLY A 440 9.78 -10.40 -3.97
N ILE A 441 9.22 -9.89 -2.87
CA ILE A 441 9.25 -10.49 -1.52
C ILE A 441 7.91 -10.27 -0.80
N PRO A 442 7.57 -11.11 0.19
CA PRO A 442 6.44 -10.89 1.09
C PRO A 442 6.49 -9.50 1.72
N PHE A 443 5.39 -8.76 1.66
CA PHE A 443 5.32 -7.38 2.16
C PHE A 443 5.65 -7.30 3.66
N ILE A 444 5.30 -8.34 4.43
CA ILE A 444 5.59 -8.44 5.86
C ILE A 444 7.08 -8.51 6.18
N ARG A 445 7.92 -8.93 5.23
CA ARG A 445 9.38 -8.99 5.38
C ARG A 445 10.04 -7.64 5.11
N ILE A 446 9.32 -6.68 4.52
CA ILE A 446 9.84 -5.34 4.29
C ILE A 446 9.95 -4.63 5.65
N PRO A 447 11.15 -4.23 6.09
CA PRO A 447 11.31 -3.58 7.38
C PRO A 447 10.53 -2.26 7.46
N ALA A 448 9.84 -2.02 8.58
CA ALA A 448 9.05 -0.81 8.77
C ALA A 448 9.85 0.50 8.64
N PHE A 449 11.16 0.46 8.90
CA PHE A 449 12.04 1.63 8.72
C PHE A 449 12.08 2.10 7.25
N ILE A 450 11.92 1.19 6.28
CA ILE A 450 11.87 1.55 4.86
C ILE A 450 10.62 2.38 4.55
N SER A 451 9.46 2.01 5.14
CA SER A 451 8.25 2.82 5.03
C SER A 451 8.45 4.21 5.63
N CYS A 452 9.15 4.30 6.77
CA CYS A 452 9.47 5.58 7.40
C CYS A 452 10.37 6.44 6.51
N LEU A 453 11.44 5.88 5.95
CA LEU A 453 12.32 6.55 5.00
C LEU A 453 11.56 7.02 3.75
N GLN A 454 10.61 6.24 3.26
CA GLN A 454 9.75 6.66 2.15
C GLN A 454 8.90 7.88 2.51
N ARG A 455 8.42 8.00 3.76
CA ARG A 455 7.71 9.22 4.22
C ARG A 455 8.63 10.43 4.27
N VAL A 456 9.85 10.26 4.77
CA VAL A 456 10.87 11.32 4.77
C VAL A 456 11.17 11.77 3.34
N ASN A 457 11.33 10.80 2.44
CA ASN A 457 11.58 11.04 1.02
C ASN A 457 10.46 11.86 0.37
N SER A 458 9.19 11.46 0.51
CA SER A 458 8.05 12.22 -0.02
C SER A 458 7.99 13.65 0.51
N LEU A 459 8.28 13.85 1.80
CA LEU A 459 8.32 15.18 2.41
C LEU A 459 9.43 16.04 1.78
N LEU A 460 10.67 15.55 1.79
CA LEU A 460 11.83 16.26 1.23
C LEU A 460 11.65 16.55 -0.26
N LEU A 461 11.18 15.56 -1.03
CA LEU A 461 11.01 15.67 -2.47
C LEU A 461 9.97 16.73 -2.80
N SER A 462 8.83 16.70 -2.10
CA SER A 462 7.77 17.69 -2.31
C SER A 462 8.21 19.11 -1.96
N MET A 463 8.92 19.27 -0.84
CA MET A 463 9.52 20.55 -0.45
C MET A 463 10.54 21.03 -1.49
N GLY A 464 11.45 20.15 -1.95
CA GLY A 464 12.43 20.48 -2.98
C GLY A 464 11.79 20.95 -4.28
N TYR A 465 10.81 20.21 -4.82
CA TYR A 465 10.11 20.61 -6.05
C TYR A 465 9.43 21.98 -5.91
N THR A 466 8.72 22.20 -4.81
CA THR A 466 7.98 23.47 -4.60
C THR A 466 8.92 24.65 -4.39
N LEU A 467 10.02 24.49 -3.66
CA LEU A 467 11.06 25.51 -3.50
C LEU A 467 11.73 25.88 -4.83
N VAL A 468 12.12 24.88 -5.64
CA VAL A 468 12.76 25.12 -6.94
C VAL A 468 11.78 25.78 -7.91
N LEU A 469 10.55 25.25 -8.03
CA LEU A 469 9.54 25.79 -8.95
C LEU A 469 9.16 27.23 -8.60
N SER A 470 8.99 27.54 -7.32
CA SER A 470 8.64 28.89 -6.86
C SER A 470 9.77 29.89 -7.05
N ALA A 471 11.03 29.53 -6.75
CA ALA A 471 12.17 30.40 -6.99
C ALA A 471 12.31 30.75 -8.48
N VAL A 472 12.26 29.73 -9.35
CA VAL A 472 12.34 29.91 -10.81
C VAL A 472 11.16 30.72 -11.33
N TYR A 473 9.97 30.52 -10.78
CA TYR A 473 8.79 31.29 -11.15
C TYR A 473 8.94 32.77 -10.77
N ILE A 474 9.40 33.09 -9.56
CA ILE A 474 9.64 34.47 -9.11
C ILE A 474 10.71 35.14 -9.98
N LEU A 475 11.83 34.45 -10.27
CA LEU A 475 12.88 34.94 -11.16
C LEU A 475 12.38 35.20 -12.59
N SER A 476 11.49 34.34 -13.10
CA SER A 476 10.87 34.52 -14.42
C SER A 476 9.96 35.75 -14.45
N VAL A 477 9.13 35.93 -13.42
CA VAL A 477 8.21 37.08 -13.30
C VAL A 477 8.97 38.40 -13.09
N SER A 478 10.03 38.41 -12.28
CA SER A 478 10.83 39.62 -12.02
C SER A 478 11.54 40.11 -13.28
N ASN A 479 12.10 39.20 -14.08
CA ASN A 479 12.73 39.52 -15.37
C ASN A 479 11.74 40.10 -16.39
N GLY A 480 10.46 39.69 -16.35
CA GLY A 480 9.42 40.19 -17.24
C GLY A 480 8.97 41.63 -16.95
N ARG A 481 8.97 42.06 -15.67
CA ARG A 481 8.47 43.39 -15.27
C ARG A 481 9.39 44.55 -15.67
N VAL A 482 10.70 44.31 -15.80
CA VAL A 482 11.69 45.37 -16.05
C VAL A 482 11.61 45.94 -17.48
N ARG A 483 10.84 45.34 -18.39
CA ARG A 483 10.72 45.79 -19.80
C ARG A 483 9.51 46.67 -20.11
N GLY A 484 8.65 47.00 -19.14
CA GLY A 484 7.60 48.00 -19.36
C GLY A 484 8.24 49.39 -19.45
N PRO A 485 8.09 50.15 -20.55
CA PRO A 485 8.52 51.54 -20.58
C PRO A 485 7.78 52.27 -19.46
N LEU A 486 8.52 52.78 -18.47
CA LEU A 486 8.02 53.65 -17.41
C LEU A 486 7.39 54.88 -18.08
N SER A 487 6.13 54.78 -18.48
CA SER A 487 5.33 55.94 -18.86
C SER A 487 5.02 56.68 -17.57
N PRO A 488 5.55 57.90 -17.35
CA PRO A 488 5.39 58.62 -16.09
C PRO A 488 4.00 59.20 -15.88
N TYR A 489 2.99 58.78 -16.64
CA TYR A 489 1.65 59.37 -16.57
C TYR A 489 0.77 58.66 -15.53
N PRO A 490 0.37 59.35 -14.45
CA PRO A 490 -0.63 58.86 -13.53
C PRO A 490 -2.00 58.90 -14.24
N SER A 491 -2.41 57.78 -14.85
CA SER A 491 -3.79 57.62 -15.27
C SER A 491 -4.68 57.44 -14.02
N PRO A 492 -5.83 58.12 -13.96
CA PRO A 492 -6.69 58.11 -12.77
C PRO A 492 -7.28 56.70 -12.51
N PRO A 493 -7.63 56.39 -11.24
CA PRO A 493 -8.12 55.09 -10.82
C PRO A 493 -9.55 54.84 -11.32
N SER A 494 -9.69 54.34 -12.54
CA SER A 494 -10.97 53.82 -13.03
C SER A 494 -11.04 52.31 -12.82
N SER A 495 -11.88 51.89 -11.86
CA SER A 495 -12.34 50.52 -11.56
C SER A 495 -11.57 49.74 -10.47
N PRO A 496 -12.14 49.64 -9.24
CA PRO A 496 -11.60 48.82 -8.15
C PRO A 496 -11.73 47.29 -8.30
N TRP A 497 -12.42 46.78 -9.33
CA TRP A 497 -12.98 45.41 -9.25
C TRP A 497 -12.29 44.37 -10.13
N PHE A 498 -11.36 44.75 -11.01
CA PHE A 498 -10.65 43.78 -11.85
C PHE A 498 -9.17 44.15 -12.01
N PRO A 499 -8.23 43.34 -11.46
CA PRO A 499 -6.82 43.43 -11.85
C PRO A 499 -6.74 43.06 -13.33
N SER A 500 -6.59 44.09 -14.16
CA SER A 500 -6.49 43.94 -15.60
C SER A 500 -5.13 43.33 -15.93
N PHE A 501 -5.08 42.02 -16.21
CA PHE A 501 -3.92 41.37 -16.82
C PHE A 501 -3.78 41.85 -18.28
N SER A 502 -3.38 43.09 -18.49
CA SER A 502 -3.08 43.60 -19.83
C SER A 502 -1.72 43.07 -20.29
N LEU A 503 -1.73 41.89 -20.91
CA LEU A 503 -0.63 41.37 -21.74
C LEU A 503 -0.52 42.18 -23.04
N SER A 504 -0.20 43.46 -22.95
CA SER A 504 0.11 44.27 -24.14
C SER A 504 1.62 44.29 -24.34
N ALA A 505 2.10 43.31 -25.11
CA ALA A 505 3.46 43.23 -25.61
C ALA A 505 3.68 44.30 -26.70
N SER A 506 3.99 45.54 -26.30
CA SER A 506 4.49 46.55 -27.22
C SER A 506 5.98 46.31 -27.47
N SER A 507 6.28 45.86 -28.70
CA SER A 507 7.62 45.59 -29.19
C SER A 507 8.37 46.89 -29.50
N VAL A 508 9.19 47.37 -28.57
CA VAL A 508 10.22 48.38 -28.87
C VAL A 508 11.59 47.69 -28.91
N PRO A 509 12.32 47.74 -30.04
CA PRO A 509 13.64 47.12 -30.16
C PRO A 509 14.71 48.00 -29.51
N SER A 510 15.09 47.70 -28.27
CA SER A 510 16.24 48.34 -27.60
C SER A 510 17.47 47.42 -27.71
N SER A 511 18.49 47.90 -28.41
CA SER A 511 19.76 47.23 -28.68
C SER A 511 20.68 47.20 -27.45
N SER A 512 20.60 46.13 -26.66
CA SER A 512 21.71 45.53 -25.89
C SER A 512 21.16 44.26 -25.24
N SER A 513 21.06 43.22 -26.06
CA SER A 513 20.46 41.92 -25.73
C SER A 513 21.41 41.09 -24.86
N ILE A 514 21.41 41.35 -23.56
CA ILE A 514 21.76 40.27 -22.62
C ILE A 514 20.65 39.23 -22.78
N PRO A 515 20.95 37.97 -23.18
CA PRO A 515 19.93 36.96 -23.36
C PRO A 515 19.23 36.74 -22.01
N SER A 516 17.96 37.14 -21.94
CA SER A 516 17.12 36.83 -20.80
C SER A 516 16.96 35.31 -20.79
N VAL A 517 17.73 34.64 -19.94
CA VAL A 517 17.63 33.19 -19.77
C VAL A 517 16.27 32.93 -19.13
N ASP A 518 15.35 32.38 -19.91
CA ASP A 518 14.04 31.95 -19.42
C ASP A 518 14.24 30.68 -18.58
N TYR A 519 14.66 30.83 -17.32
CA TYR A 519 14.95 29.73 -16.40
C TYR A 519 13.81 28.69 -16.34
N LEU A 520 12.56 29.12 -16.45
CA LEU A 520 11.38 28.26 -16.47
C LEU A 520 11.42 27.24 -17.62
N LYS A 521 11.86 27.66 -18.82
CA LYS A 521 11.92 26.79 -20.02
C LYS A 521 12.96 25.69 -19.87
N PHE A 522 13.99 25.91 -19.05
CA PHE A 522 15.04 24.92 -18.82
C PHE A 522 14.73 24.04 -17.60
N VAL A 523 14.32 24.64 -16.48
CA VAL A 523 14.14 23.91 -15.22
C VAL A 523 12.89 23.03 -15.24
N VAL A 524 11.77 23.47 -15.83
CA VAL A 524 10.53 22.67 -15.84
C VAL A 524 10.72 21.33 -16.56
N PRO A 525 11.29 21.25 -17.78
CA PRO A 525 11.58 19.96 -18.41
C PRO A 525 12.50 19.07 -17.59
N VAL A 526 13.54 19.63 -16.96
CA VAL A 526 14.45 18.87 -16.09
C VAL A 526 13.69 18.26 -14.91
N LEU A 527 12.81 19.02 -14.27
CA LEU A 527 11.99 18.52 -13.16
C LEU A 527 10.96 17.47 -13.60
N ILE A 528 10.38 17.61 -14.80
CA ILE A 528 9.50 16.59 -15.40
C ILE A 528 10.27 15.30 -15.65
N ILE A 529 11.47 15.38 -16.26
CA ILE A 529 12.33 14.21 -16.50
C ILE A 529 12.69 13.55 -15.16
N LEU A 530 13.10 14.34 -14.17
CA LEU A 530 13.42 13.81 -12.84
C LEU A 530 12.22 13.09 -12.20
N GLN A 531 11.03 13.70 -12.24
CA GLN A 531 9.80 13.11 -11.70
C GLN A 531 9.42 11.82 -12.46
N PHE A 532 9.60 11.81 -13.78
CA PHE A 532 9.39 10.64 -14.61
C PHE A 532 10.36 9.50 -14.26
N LEU A 533 11.65 9.80 -14.05
CA LEU A 533 12.64 8.81 -13.63
C LEU A 533 12.30 8.19 -12.27
N ILE A 534 11.85 9.00 -11.31
CA ILE A 534 11.39 8.50 -10.00
C ILE A 534 10.14 7.62 -10.17
N TYR A 535 9.21 8.00 -11.05
CA TYR A 535 8.02 7.19 -11.36
C TYR A 535 8.42 5.82 -11.96
N VAL A 536 9.33 5.81 -12.94
CA VAL A 536 9.83 4.57 -13.56
C VAL A 536 10.55 3.71 -12.52
N LEU A 537 11.32 4.32 -11.62
CA LEU A 537 12.01 3.62 -10.53
C LEU A 537 11.03 2.92 -9.57
N HIS A 538 9.87 3.51 -9.32
CA HIS A 538 8.79 2.93 -8.51
C HIS A 538 7.84 2.02 -9.30
N SER A 539 8.02 1.89 -10.62
CA SER A 539 7.18 1.00 -11.43
C SER A 539 7.48 -0.48 -11.16
N GLU A 540 6.47 -1.32 -11.38
CA GLU A 540 6.56 -2.79 -11.24
C GLU A 540 7.62 -3.42 -12.17
N VAL A 541 8.10 -2.69 -13.17
CA VAL A 541 9.16 -3.15 -14.08
C VAL A 541 10.55 -3.04 -13.44
N ALA A 542 10.78 -1.98 -12.67
CA ALA A 542 12.08 -1.68 -12.07
C ALA A 542 12.21 -2.23 -10.65
N LEU A 543 11.12 -2.19 -9.87
CA LEU A 543 11.14 -2.52 -8.44
C LEU A 543 11.60 -3.96 -8.14
N PRO A 544 11.14 -5.02 -8.85
CA PRO A 544 11.61 -6.38 -8.60
C PRO A 544 13.09 -6.60 -8.95
N ARG A 545 13.63 -5.78 -9.85
CA ARG A 545 15.01 -5.92 -10.33
C ARG A 545 16.03 -5.21 -9.45
N LEU A 546 15.66 -4.04 -8.93
CA LEU A 546 16.55 -3.19 -8.13
C LEU A 546 16.45 -3.47 -6.62
N GLY A 547 15.31 -4.02 -6.19
CA GLY A 547 14.97 -4.19 -4.79
C GLY A 547 14.47 -2.89 -4.16
N VAL A 548 13.54 -3.04 -3.20
CA VAL A 548 12.85 -1.93 -2.52
C VAL A 548 13.83 -1.00 -1.81
N HIS A 549 14.84 -1.58 -1.14
CA HIS A 549 15.85 -0.83 -0.39
C HIS A 549 16.61 0.16 -1.27
N THR A 550 17.16 -0.33 -2.39
CA THR A 550 17.93 0.48 -3.34
C THR A 550 17.10 1.64 -3.87
N VAL A 551 15.85 1.35 -4.26
CA VAL A 551 14.93 2.35 -4.81
C VAL A 551 14.63 3.45 -3.78
N VAL A 552 14.40 3.10 -2.52
CA VAL A 552 14.16 4.08 -1.44
C VAL A 552 15.40 4.92 -1.14
N TYR A 553 16.60 4.33 -1.11
CA TYR A 553 17.84 5.08 -0.88
C TYR A 553 18.17 6.04 -2.03
N VAL A 554 18.01 5.60 -3.28
CA VAL A 554 18.20 6.47 -4.46
C VAL A 554 17.19 7.61 -4.44
N GLY A 555 15.92 7.31 -4.14
CA GLY A 555 14.87 8.33 -3.98
C GLY A 555 15.24 9.36 -2.92
N LEU A 556 15.70 8.91 -1.76
CA LEU A 556 16.13 9.78 -0.66
C LEU A 556 17.32 10.68 -1.04
N LEU A 557 18.29 10.16 -1.79
CA LEU A 557 19.44 10.95 -2.25
C LEU A 557 18.98 12.05 -3.23
N VAL A 558 18.10 11.69 -4.17
CA VAL A 558 17.54 12.64 -5.14
C VAL A 558 16.71 13.71 -4.44
N SER A 559 15.86 13.34 -3.48
CA SER A 559 15.04 14.30 -2.74
C SER A 559 15.84 15.24 -1.86
N LEU A 560 16.89 14.73 -1.20
CA LEU A 560 17.81 15.54 -0.42
C LEU A 560 18.55 16.55 -1.32
N GLY A 561 19.06 16.09 -2.46
CA GLY A 561 19.70 16.97 -3.45
C GLY A 561 18.77 18.06 -3.95
N LEU A 562 17.53 17.70 -4.31
CA LEU A 562 16.53 18.66 -4.78
C LEU A 562 16.12 19.66 -3.68
N PHE A 563 16.02 19.20 -2.44
CA PHE A 563 15.72 20.05 -1.29
C PHE A 563 16.81 21.09 -1.05
N PHE A 564 18.10 20.69 -1.05
CA PHE A 564 19.20 21.63 -0.91
C PHE A 564 19.36 22.58 -2.10
N VAL A 565 19.12 22.11 -3.34
CA VAL A 565 19.06 23.00 -4.51
C VAL A 565 17.96 24.04 -4.33
N GLY A 566 16.78 23.61 -3.85
CA GLY A 566 15.69 24.51 -3.48
C GLY A 566 16.11 25.55 -2.45
N LEU A 567 16.70 25.12 -1.32
CA LEU A 567 17.19 26.04 -0.29
C LEU A 567 18.26 27.02 -0.80
N GLY A 568 19.19 26.54 -1.62
CA GLY A 568 20.23 27.38 -2.24
C GLY A 568 19.66 28.43 -3.19
N LEU A 569 18.61 28.10 -3.95
CA LEU A 569 17.89 29.08 -4.79
C LEU A 569 17.18 30.16 -3.98
N TRP A 570 16.89 29.91 -2.70
CA TRP A 570 16.30 30.88 -1.77
C TRP A 570 17.35 31.58 -0.89
N ASP A 571 18.64 31.41 -1.21
CA ASP A 571 19.76 32.01 -0.47
C ASP A 571 19.82 31.58 1.01
N ALA A 572 19.26 30.40 1.34
CA ALA A 572 19.17 29.91 2.72
C ALA A 572 20.42 29.12 3.18
N VAL A 573 21.35 28.86 2.26
CA VAL A 573 22.53 28.00 2.46
C VAL A 573 23.85 28.78 2.20
N SER A 574 23.77 30.10 1.98
CA SER A 574 24.92 30.94 1.62
C SER A 574 25.71 31.47 2.80
#